data_AF-A0A4V4H0K2-F1
#
_entry.id   AF-A0A4V4H0K2-F1
#
_cell.length_a   1.000
_cell.length_b   1.000
_cell.length_c   1.000
_cell.angle_alpha   90.00
_cell.angle_beta   90.00
_cell.angle_gamma   90.00
#
_symmetry.space_group_name_H-M   'P 1'
#
loop_
_entity.id
_entity.type
_entity.pdbx_description
1 polymer ?
#
loop_
_entity_poly.entity_id
_entity_poly.type
_entity_poly.pdbx_seq_one_letter_code
_entity_poly.pdbx_strand_id
1 'polypeptide(L)'
;MAIQNINTLKNWFKRGFKPLQQQFHDWMDSYWHKDEQLPISSVNGLESILNTLPSQTAINTILALVLPEVINATADHVYTLKAGNRLQSVIITPSADSTIRIGTSNGGEEVMIESFIQASEAFILDSAVYAVADMPVYINGITSPTQILIYKR
;
A
#
# COMPACT_ATOMS: atom_id res chain seq x y z
N MET A 1 -30.35 0.86 -21.88
CA MET A 1 -30.50 -0.30 -22.80
C MET A 1 -31.28 0.20 -24.00
N ALA A 2 -30.97 -0.21 -25.24
CA ALA A 2 -31.64 0.34 -26.42
C ALA A 2 -33.16 0.11 -26.35
N ILE A 3 -33.96 1.15 -26.67
CA ILE A 3 -35.43 1.08 -26.61
C ILE A 3 -35.97 0.13 -27.68
N GLN A 4 -35.28 0.05 -28.82
CA GLN A 4 -35.64 -0.81 -29.94
C GLN A 4 -34.44 -1.62 -30.44
N ASN A 5 -34.71 -2.78 -31.03
CA ASN A 5 -33.67 -3.56 -31.69
C ASN A 5 -33.07 -2.76 -32.87
N ILE A 6 -31.74 -2.84 -33.04
CA ILE A 6 -31.03 -2.13 -34.11
C ILE A 6 -31.58 -2.43 -35.51
N ASN A 7 -32.10 -3.64 -35.76
CA ASN A 7 -32.72 -4.00 -37.03
C ASN A 7 -34.08 -3.32 -37.24
N THR A 8 -34.84 -3.11 -36.16
CA THR A 8 -36.09 -2.34 -36.17
C THR A 8 -35.81 -0.87 -36.49
N LEU A 9 -34.82 -0.27 -35.81
CA LEU A 9 -34.37 1.09 -36.10
C LEU A 9 -33.95 1.22 -37.58
N LYS A 10 -33.10 0.33 -38.08
CA LYS A 10 -32.66 0.33 -39.49
C LYS A 10 -33.81 0.24 -40.50
N ASN A 11 -34.91 -0.42 -40.16
CA ASN A 11 -36.08 -0.53 -41.04
C ASN A 11 -36.84 0.81 -41.18
N TRP A 12 -36.88 1.62 -40.13
CA TRP A 12 -37.56 2.92 -40.13
C TRP A 12 -36.84 3.98 -40.98
N PHE A 13 -35.53 3.83 -41.16
CA PHE A 13 -34.68 4.77 -41.91
C PHE A 13 -34.31 4.27 -43.32
N LYS A 14 -35.12 3.40 -43.93
CA LYS A 14 -34.93 2.97 -45.32
C LYS A 14 -35.30 4.08 -46.31
N ARG A 15 -34.71 4.04 -47.50
CA ARG A 15 -35.00 5.02 -48.57
C ARG A 15 -36.50 5.06 -48.88
N GLY A 16 -37.09 6.26 -48.82
CA GLY A 16 -38.51 6.48 -49.06
C GLY A 16 -39.42 6.30 -47.83
N PHE A 17 -38.88 5.85 -46.69
CA PHE A 17 -39.61 5.75 -45.43
C PHE A 17 -39.44 7.04 -44.64
N LYS A 18 -40.53 7.58 -44.11
CA LYS A 18 -40.53 8.71 -43.18
C LYS A 18 -40.90 8.19 -41.79
N PRO A 19 -39.94 8.13 -40.84
CA PRO A 19 -40.25 7.68 -39.49
C PRO A 19 -41.24 8.62 -38.81
N LEU A 20 -42.06 8.05 -37.93
CA LEU A 20 -42.94 8.80 -37.04
C LEU A 20 -42.11 9.51 -35.95
N GLN A 21 -42.70 10.52 -35.29
CA GLN A 21 -42.04 11.24 -34.19
C GLN A 21 -41.53 10.28 -33.10
N GLN A 22 -42.38 9.34 -32.67
CA GLN A 22 -41.99 8.35 -31.65
C GLN A 22 -40.81 7.47 -32.11
N GLN A 23 -40.79 7.06 -33.38
CA GLN A 23 -39.70 6.26 -33.95
C GLN A 23 -38.38 7.04 -34.00
N PHE A 24 -38.45 8.36 -34.15
CA PHE A 24 -37.31 9.25 -34.10
C PHE A 24 -36.80 9.46 -32.67
N HIS A 25 -37.71 9.64 -31.71
CA HIS A 25 -37.36 9.72 -30.28
C HIS A 25 -36.71 8.41 -29.81
N ASP A 26 -37.32 7.25 -30.11
CA ASP A 26 -36.79 5.93 -29.80
C ASP A 26 -35.36 5.71 -30.36
N TRP A 27 -35.06 6.30 -31.52
CA TRP A 27 -33.72 6.25 -32.10
C TRP A 27 -32.73 7.09 -31.29
N MET A 28 -33.07 8.33 -30.96
CA MET A 28 -32.20 9.23 -30.17
C MET A 28 -31.92 8.62 -28.80
N ASP A 29 -32.96 8.18 -28.10
CA ASP A 29 -32.86 7.61 -26.74
C ASP A 29 -32.19 6.22 -26.71
N SER A 30 -31.97 5.58 -27.87
CA SER A 30 -31.24 4.31 -27.96
C SER A 30 -29.71 4.47 -27.92
N TYR A 31 -29.20 5.69 -28.11
CA TYR A 31 -27.76 6.00 -28.06
C TYR A 31 -27.46 6.93 -26.89
N TRP A 32 -26.26 6.80 -26.33
CA TRP A 32 -25.78 7.72 -25.29
C TRP A 32 -25.35 9.04 -25.91
N HIS A 33 -25.83 10.15 -25.35
CA HIS A 33 -25.36 11.48 -25.72
C HIS A 33 -24.03 11.80 -25.02
N LYS A 34 -23.21 12.68 -25.63
CA LYS A 34 -21.87 13.00 -25.11
C LYS A 34 -21.88 13.61 -23.70
N ASP A 35 -22.94 14.34 -23.37
CA ASP A 35 -23.10 15.02 -22.09
C ASP A 35 -23.80 14.13 -21.05
N GLU A 36 -24.19 12.92 -21.42
CA GLU A 36 -24.81 11.96 -20.50
C GLU A 36 -23.77 11.13 -19.76
N GLN A 37 -24.05 10.85 -18.49
CA GLN A 37 -23.21 9.97 -17.70
C GLN A 37 -23.42 8.51 -18.12
N LEU A 38 -22.35 7.90 -18.64
CA LEU A 38 -22.33 6.47 -18.93
C LEU A 38 -22.09 5.67 -17.64
N PRO A 39 -23.01 4.80 -17.21
CA PRO A 39 -22.79 3.95 -16.05
C PRO A 39 -21.73 2.89 -16.35
N ILE A 40 -20.85 2.64 -15.37
CA ILE A 40 -19.73 1.67 -15.44
C ILE A 40 -20.21 0.28 -15.90
N SER A 41 -21.39 -0.15 -15.45
CA SER A 41 -22.00 -1.44 -15.80
C SER A 41 -22.34 -1.59 -17.29
N SER A 42 -22.40 -0.50 -18.05
CA SER A 42 -22.66 -0.54 -19.51
C SER A 42 -21.39 -0.77 -20.33
N VAL A 43 -20.20 -0.72 -19.72
CA VAL A 43 -18.92 -0.94 -20.42
C VAL A 43 -18.51 -2.40 -20.28
N ASN A 44 -18.65 -3.16 -21.37
CA ASN A 44 -18.25 -4.56 -21.42
C ASN A 44 -16.72 -4.69 -21.17
N GLY A 45 -16.35 -5.60 -20.27
CA GLY A 45 -14.94 -5.90 -19.95
C GLY A 45 -14.29 -4.96 -18.93
N LEU A 46 -14.94 -3.84 -18.55
CA LEU A 46 -14.38 -2.89 -17.60
C LEU A 46 -14.17 -3.52 -16.21
N GLU A 47 -15.18 -4.24 -15.71
CA GLU A 47 -15.09 -4.96 -14.44
C GLU A 47 -13.96 -6.00 -14.45
N SER A 48 -13.80 -6.74 -15.55
CA SER A 48 -12.73 -7.72 -15.69
C SER A 48 -11.35 -7.07 -15.60
N ILE A 49 -11.14 -5.91 -16.24
CA ILE A 49 -9.87 -5.19 -16.21
C ILE A 49 -9.61 -4.66 -14.80
N LEU A 50 -10.60 -4.07 -14.14
CA LEU A 50 -10.46 -3.58 -12.77
C LEU A 50 -10.09 -4.70 -11.79
N ASN A 51 -10.65 -5.89 -11.97
CA ASN A 51 -10.34 -7.05 -11.14
C ASN A 51 -8.93 -7.63 -11.38
N THR A 52 -8.24 -7.24 -12.46
CA THR A 52 -6.82 -7.57 -12.66
C THR A 52 -5.88 -6.65 -11.89
N LEU A 53 -6.36 -5.48 -11.46
CA LEU A 53 -5.56 -4.56 -10.68
C LEU A 53 -5.33 -5.13 -9.27
N PRO A 54 -4.12 -4.97 -8.71
CA PRO A 54 -3.85 -5.43 -7.36
C PRO A 54 -4.77 -4.70 -6.36
N SER A 55 -5.34 -5.46 -5.43
CA SER A 55 -6.16 -4.89 -4.36
C SER A 55 -5.31 -4.04 -3.42
N GLN A 56 -5.93 -3.07 -2.73
CA GLN A 56 -5.25 -2.26 -1.73
C GLN A 56 -4.53 -3.11 -0.68
N THR A 57 -5.13 -4.25 -0.29
CA THR A 57 -4.52 -5.21 0.63
C THR A 57 -3.23 -5.79 0.07
N ALA A 58 -3.21 -6.22 -1.20
CA ALA A 58 -2.01 -6.75 -1.83
C ALA A 58 -0.89 -5.71 -1.91
N ILE A 59 -1.24 -4.46 -2.27
CA ILE A 59 -0.30 -3.33 -2.30
C ILE A 59 0.28 -3.09 -0.90
N ASN A 60 -0.57 -3.01 0.12
CA ASN A 60 -0.13 -2.76 1.50
C ASN A 60 0.79 -3.88 2.03
N THR A 61 0.50 -5.14 1.71
CA THR A 61 1.38 -6.26 2.07
C THR A 61 2.76 -6.13 1.42
N ILE A 62 2.83 -5.76 0.14
CA ILE A 62 4.10 -5.53 -0.56
C ILE A 62 4.84 -4.33 0.04
N LEU A 63 4.14 -3.24 0.33
CA LEU A 63 4.74 -2.05 0.95
C LEU A 63 5.34 -2.38 2.33
N ALA A 64 4.66 -3.19 3.14
CA ALA A 64 5.16 -3.61 4.45
C ALA A 64 6.41 -4.53 4.40
N LEU A 65 6.72 -5.11 3.24
CA LEU A 65 7.95 -5.89 3.01
C LEU A 65 9.12 -5.03 2.51
N VAL A 66 8.84 -3.84 1.97
CA VAL A 66 9.85 -2.98 1.31
C VAL A 66 10.18 -1.74 2.13
N LEU A 67 9.16 -1.15 2.77
CA LEU A 67 9.31 0.07 3.55
C LEU A 67 9.77 -0.25 4.99
N PRO A 68 10.55 0.63 5.61
CA PRO A 68 10.91 0.47 7.01
C PRO A 68 9.70 0.71 7.91
N GLU A 69 9.68 0.00 9.03
CA GLU A 69 8.77 0.30 10.12
C GLU A 69 9.33 1.47 10.93
N VAL A 70 8.58 2.58 10.97
CA VAL A 70 8.98 3.81 11.67
C VAL A 70 8.47 3.76 13.10
N ILE A 71 9.38 3.82 14.05
CA ILE A 71 9.09 3.83 15.49
C ILE A 71 9.65 5.11 16.08
N ASN A 72 8.80 5.87 16.78
CA ASN A 72 9.23 7.05 17.53
C ASN A 72 9.20 6.70 19.02
N ALA A 73 10.35 6.31 19.56
CA ALA A 73 10.48 5.85 20.94
C ALA A 73 10.93 7.00 21.85
N THR A 74 10.38 7.07 23.07
CA THR A 74 10.81 8.02 24.11
C THR A 74 11.42 7.32 25.34
N ALA A 75 11.49 6.00 25.29
CA ALA A 75 12.07 5.10 26.28
C ALA A 75 12.48 3.81 25.58
N ASP A 76 13.18 2.92 26.27
CA ASP A 76 13.57 1.60 25.76
C ASP A 76 12.40 0.90 25.06
N HIS A 77 12.68 0.32 23.89
CA HIS A 77 11.66 -0.24 23.01
C HIS A 77 11.96 -1.69 22.68
N VAL A 78 10.91 -2.51 22.54
CA VAL A 78 11.02 -3.91 22.14
C VAL A 78 10.29 -4.10 20.82
N TYR A 79 11.05 -4.37 19.77
CA TYR A 79 10.50 -4.72 18.46
C TYR A 79 10.34 -6.24 18.34
N THR A 80 9.20 -6.72 17.87
CA THR A 80 9.00 -8.17 17.66
C THR A 80 9.25 -8.53 16.20
N LEU A 81 10.40 -9.14 15.92
CA LEU A 81 10.71 -9.69 14.61
C LEU A 81 9.95 -11.02 14.42
N LYS A 82 9.03 -11.06 13.46
CA LYS A 82 8.21 -12.24 13.19
C LYS A 82 9.02 -13.38 12.59
N ALA A 83 8.69 -14.61 12.97
CA ALA A 83 9.32 -15.82 12.43
C ALA A 83 9.35 -15.80 10.89
N GLY A 84 10.48 -16.23 10.32
CA GLY A 84 10.72 -16.24 8.88
C GLY A 84 11.28 -14.93 8.31
N ASN A 85 11.38 -13.87 9.11
CA ASN A 85 11.97 -12.60 8.68
C ASN A 85 13.41 -12.44 9.20
N ARG A 86 14.23 -11.77 8.42
CA ARG A 86 15.57 -11.30 8.78
C ARG A 86 15.53 -9.81 9.07
N LEU A 87 16.12 -9.39 10.18
CA LEU A 87 16.45 -7.99 10.42
C LEU A 87 17.57 -7.60 9.46
N GLN A 88 17.28 -6.73 8.50
CA GLN A 88 18.25 -6.31 7.49
C GLN A 88 19.05 -5.10 7.95
N SER A 89 18.35 -4.08 8.43
CA SER A 89 19.00 -2.84 8.85
C SER A 89 18.15 -2.11 9.89
N VAL A 90 18.81 -1.47 10.85
CA VAL A 90 18.19 -0.60 11.84
C VAL A 90 18.85 0.76 11.74
N ILE A 91 18.07 1.79 11.45
CA ILE A 91 18.55 3.18 11.45
C ILE A 91 18.01 3.86 12.69
N ILE A 92 18.87 4.54 13.43
CA ILE A 92 18.53 5.20 14.69
C ILE A 92 18.93 6.66 14.59
N THR A 93 18.02 7.56 14.95
CA THR A 93 18.25 9.01 14.96
C THR A 93 17.70 9.60 16.25
N PRO A 94 18.55 9.80 17.28
CA PRO A 94 18.13 10.36 18.55
C PRO A 94 18.05 11.89 18.48
N SER A 95 17.19 12.50 19.30
CA SER A 95 17.06 13.95 19.40
C SER A 95 18.09 14.61 20.33
N ALA A 96 18.78 13.81 21.16
CA ALA A 96 19.90 14.21 22.00
C ALA A 96 20.99 13.12 21.97
N ASP A 97 22.22 13.48 22.33
CA ASP A 97 23.32 12.52 22.45
C ASP A 97 22.91 11.35 23.34
N SER A 98 22.95 10.14 22.79
CA SER A 98 22.43 8.94 23.44
C SER A 98 23.37 7.77 23.20
N THR A 99 23.52 6.93 24.21
CA THR A 99 24.28 5.68 24.12
C THR A 99 23.28 4.54 24.02
N ILE A 100 23.25 3.87 22.86
CA ILE A 100 22.24 2.85 22.54
C ILE A 100 22.92 1.51 22.30
N ARG A 101 22.23 0.43 22.69
CA ARG A 101 22.60 -0.95 22.40
C ARG A 101 21.38 -1.75 21.96
N ILE A 102 21.63 -2.82 21.20
CA ILE A 102 20.58 -3.70 20.69
C ILE A 102 20.93 -5.15 20.98
N GLY A 103 19.96 -5.86 21.55
CA GLY A 103 20.10 -7.26 21.91
C GLY A 103 18.86 -8.08 21.58
N THR A 104 19.02 -9.41 21.61
CA THR A 104 17.88 -10.35 21.58
C THR A 104 17.39 -10.68 22.98
N SER A 105 18.11 -10.21 24.01
CA SER A 105 17.77 -10.25 25.42
C SER A 105 17.71 -8.83 25.98
N ASN A 106 16.99 -8.63 27.10
CA ASN A 106 16.88 -7.31 27.71
C ASN A 106 18.26 -6.83 28.23
N GLY A 107 18.74 -5.70 27.72
CA GLY A 107 20.07 -5.18 28.01
C GLY A 107 21.21 -5.93 27.30
N GLY A 108 20.89 -6.84 26.39
CA GLY A 108 21.87 -7.55 25.58
C GLY A 108 22.53 -6.67 24.52
N GLU A 109 23.69 -7.11 24.05
CA GLU A 109 24.52 -6.42 23.04
C GLU A 109 24.78 -7.33 21.83
N GLU A 110 23.97 -8.37 21.65
CA GLU A 110 24.21 -9.41 20.64
C GLU A 110 23.98 -8.94 19.20
N VAL A 111 23.21 -7.86 19.01
CA VAL A 111 22.89 -7.29 17.70
C VAL A 111 23.71 -6.02 17.45
N MET A 112 23.88 -5.19 18.47
CA MET A 112 24.67 -3.97 18.45
C MET A 112 25.28 -3.76 19.82
N ILE A 113 26.61 -3.68 19.83
CA ILE A 113 27.36 -3.25 21.02
C ILE A 113 27.01 -1.82 21.38
N GLU A 114 27.13 -1.50 22.67
CA GLU A 114 26.91 -0.15 23.16
C GLU A 114 27.65 0.88 22.32
N SER A 115 26.91 1.78 21.67
CA SER A 115 27.46 2.79 20.78
C SER A 115 26.91 4.17 21.11
N PHE A 116 27.80 5.15 21.12
CA PHE A 116 27.44 6.55 21.26
C PHE A 116 26.95 7.10 19.92
N ILE A 117 25.77 7.73 19.94
CA ILE A 117 25.15 8.35 18.76
C ILE A 117 24.87 9.81 19.10
N GLN A 118 25.36 10.72 18.27
CA GLN A 118 25.17 12.15 18.47
C GLN A 118 23.74 12.58 18.13
N ALA A 119 23.30 13.68 18.76
CA ALA A 119 22.00 14.28 18.50
C ALA A 119 21.82 14.58 17.01
N SER A 120 20.67 14.17 16.47
CA SER A 120 20.28 14.36 15.06
C SER A 120 21.19 13.67 14.03
N GLU A 121 22.11 12.80 14.45
CA GLU A 121 22.89 11.96 13.54
C GLU A 121 22.19 10.62 13.33
N ALA A 122 22.16 10.15 12.07
CA ALA A 122 21.64 8.84 11.76
C ALA A 122 22.73 7.78 11.94
N PHE A 123 22.55 6.89 12.89
CA PHE A 123 23.34 5.68 13.03
C PHE A 123 22.70 4.55 12.23
N ILE A 124 23.48 3.87 11.40
CA ILE A 124 23.01 2.76 10.57
C ILE A 124 23.68 1.47 11.03
N LEU A 125 22.86 0.49 11.37
CA LEU A 125 23.29 -0.87 11.70
C LEU A 125 22.78 -1.83 10.63
N ASP A 126 23.69 -2.40 9.85
CA ASP A 126 23.36 -3.55 9.02
C ASP A 126 23.44 -4.83 9.87
N SER A 127 22.32 -5.55 9.92
CA SER A 127 22.19 -6.77 10.69
C SER A 127 21.82 -7.93 9.76
N ALA A 128 22.17 -9.14 10.18
CA ALA A 128 21.79 -10.36 9.48
C ALA A 128 21.09 -11.36 10.41
N VAL A 129 20.45 -10.84 11.47
CA VAL A 129 19.77 -11.68 12.47
C VAL A 129 18.47 -12.22 11.87
N TYR A 130 18.34 -13.56 11.86
CA TYR A 130 17.17 -14.26 11.31
C TYR A 130 16.32 -14.87 12.42
N ALA A 131 15.02 -14.59 12.41
CA ALA A 131 14.06 -15.12 13.38
C ALA A 131 13.52 -16.48 12.92
N VAL A 132 13.94 -17.57 13.57
CA VAL A 132 13.33 -18.91 13.39
C VAL A 132 11.99 -19.05 14.12
N ALA A 133 11.75 -18.23 15.15
CA ALA A 133 10.49 -18.04 15.85
C ALA A 133 10.31 -16.54 16.13
N ASP A 134 9.12 -16.09 16.53
CA ASP A 134 8.90 -14.70 16.92
C ASP A 134 9.92 -14.28 17.99
N MET A 135 10.77 -13.31 17.65
CA MET A 135 11.95 -12.96 18.43
C MET A 135 11.89 -11.48 18.82
N PRO A 136 11.98 -11.15 20.12
CA PRO A 136 12.09 -9.77 20.57
C PRO A 136 13.49 -9.21 20.28
N VAL A 137 13.53 -7.98 19.78
CA VAL A 137 14.72 -7.16 19.58
C VAL A 137 14.60 -5.99 20.54
N TYR A 138 15.44 -5.99 21.57
CA TYR A 138 15.47 -4.96 22.60
C TYR A 138 16.39 -3.84 22.15
N ILE A 139 15.87 -2.61 22.12
CA ILE A 139 16.63 -1.40 21.85
C ILE A 139 16.67 -0.63 23.17
N ASN A 140 17.82 -0.68 23.82
CA ASN A 140 18.03 -0.13 25.16
C ASN A 140 18.94 1.10 25.11
N GLY A 141 18.78 1.99 26.10
CA GLY A 141 19.54 3.25 26.20
C GLY A 141 18.81 4.45 25.59
N ILE A 142 17.50 4.33 25.34
CA ILE A 142 16.69 5.43 24.81
C ILE A 142 16.27 6.32 25.98
N THR A 143 16.94 7.46 26.12
CA THR A 143 16.67 8.45 27.18
C THR A 143 16.04 9.75 26.65
N SER A 144 15.99 9.90 25.33
CA SER A 144 15.41 11.03 24.61
C SER A 144 14.56 10.53 23.43
N PRO A 145 13.65 11.36 22.88
CA PRO A 145 12.92 11.00 21.67
C PRO A 145 13.87 10.55 20.56
N THR A 146 13.70 9.31 20.10
CA THR A 146 14.56 8.65 19.12
C THR A 146 13.71 8.04 18.02
N GLN A 147 14.01 8.39 16.78
CA GLN A 147 13.41 7.74 15.61
C GLN A 147 14.19 6.48 15.27
N ILE A 148 13.47 5.39 15.03
CA ILE A 148 14.03 4.09 14.66
C ILE A 148 13.33 3.64 13.38
N LEU A 149 14.12 3.31 12.36
CA LEU A 149 13.65 2.73 11.11
C LEU A 149 14.11 1.28 11.03
N ILE A 150 13.17 0.34 11.01
CA ILE A 150 13.47 -1.08 10.98
C ILE A 150 13.18 -1.65 9.59
N TYR A 151 14.23 -2.11 8.90
CA TYR A 151 14.13 -2.85 7.66
C TYR A 151 14.15 -4.35 7.95
N LYS A 152 13.11 -5.05 7.52
CA LYS A 152 12.99 -6.51 7.59
C LYS A 152 12.80 -7.10 6.20
N ARG A 153 13.19 -8.36 6.03
CA ARG A 153 12.95 -9.12 4.79
C ARG A 153 12.57 -10.55 5.07
#